data_AF-A0A955WV30-F1
#
_entry.id   AF-A0A955WV30-F1
#
_cell.length_a   1.000
_cell.length_b   1.000
_cell.length_c   1.000
_cell.angle_alpha   90.00
_cell.angle_beta   90.00
_cell.angle_gamma   90.00
#
_symmetry.space_group_name_H-M   'P 1'
#
loop_
_entity.id
_entity.type
_entity.pdbx_description
1 polymer ?
#
loop_
_entity_poly.entity_id
_entity_poly.type
_entity_poly.pdbx_seq_one_letter_code
_entity_poly.pdbx_strand_id
1 'polypeptide(L)'
;MTNTSSSSAIQTVEALMLWHFRHEPFHNLRLLYGGERGAGVPGGTCSDKTLSFVSAGLQAGLDVRLHSGLIDGRDIHRLARVHIESRTYFADVGNGWPALRLYPADAEIAFRCYGMGFRTQISARRISVFHERFGVETLQLEIDIHGKPEAQIRADIDRRFSSGLVYPFSHSLRFSKIVDNRFLFLRGDRLEIHADEGSTCIDGVGGPATWATLKSHFGHDVAALRPPVDR
;
A
#
# COMPACT_ATOMS: atom_id res chain seq x y z
N MET A 1 17.12 -0.03 -31.66
CA MET A 1 17.86 0.65 -30.59
C MET A 1 16.88 1.45 -29.70
N THR A 2 16.00 0.78 -28.96
CA THR A 2 14.87 1.45 -28.26
C THR A 2 14.59 0.96 -26.84
N ASN A 3 15.43 0.10 -26.24
CA ASN A 3 15.10 -0.53 -24.94
C ASN A 3 15.64 0.18 -23.68
N THR A 4 16.51 1.18 -23.81
CA THR A 4 17.18 1.79 -22.64
C THR A 4 16.32 2.87 -21.95
N SER A 5 15.52 3.61 -22.72
CA SER A 5 14.67 4.70 -22.21
C SER A 5 13.51 4.18 -21.35
N SER A 6 12.72 3.26 -21.89
CA SER A 6 11.59 2.61 -21.20
C SER A 6 11.99 1.95 -19.88
N SER A 7 13.13 1.23 -19.89
CA SER A 7 13.66 0.59 -18.68
C SER A 7 14.05 1.60 -17.60
N SER A 8 14.57 2.78 -17.97
CA SER A 8 14.94 3.82 -17.02
C SER A 8 13.73 4.51 -16.38
N ALA A 9 12.64 4.69 -17.15
CA ALA A 9 11.40 5.28 -16.66
C ALA A 9 10.69 4.34 -15.67
N ILE A 10 10.60 3.04 -15.99
CA ILE A 10 10.07 2.02 -15.06
C ILE A 10 10.85 2.04 -13.75
N GLN A 11 12.18 2.01 -13.83
CA GLN A 11 13.05 2.06 -12.63
C GLN A 11 12.83 3.34 -11.81
N THR A 12 12.58 4.47 -12.46
CA THR A 12 12.30 5.74 -11.77
C THR A 12 10.99 5.67 -10.98
N VAL A 13 9.94 5.12 -11.58
CA VAL A 13 8.64 4.96 -10.92
C VAL A 13 8.73 3.95 -9.78
N GLU A 14 9.40 2.82 -9.98
CA GLU A 14 9.59 1.80 -8.94
C GLU A 14 10.48 2.30 -7.79
N ALA A 15 11.46 3.16 -8.07
CA ALA A 15 12.25 3.84 -7.04
C ALA A 15 11.38 4.80 -6.22
N LEU A 16 10.45 5.52 -6.85
CA LEU A 16 9.46 6.34 -6.15
C LEU A 16 8.54 5.47 -5.29
N MET A 17 8.06 4.33 -5.80
CA MET A 17 7.25 3.38 -5.02
C MET A 17 8.01 2.91 -3.77
N LEU A 18 9.27 2.50 -3.93
CA LEU A 18 10.14 2.10 -2.81
C LEU A 18 10.32 3.24 -1.79
N TRP A 19 10.50 4.47 -2.26
CA TRP A 19 10.59 5.64 -1.38
C TRP A 19 9.31 5.78 -0.53
N HIS A 20 8.12 5.65 -1.13
CA HIS A 20 6.86 5.71 -0.40
C HIS A 20 6.72 4.56 0.62
N PHE A 21 7.15 3.34 0.32
CA PHE A 21 7.12 2.24 1.30
C PHE A 21 8.11 2.45 2.47
N ARG A 22 9.19 3.21 2.25
CA ARG A 22 10.21 3.53 3.27
C ARG A 22 9.91 4.76 4.11
N HIS A 23 9.14 5.72 3.61
CA HIS A 23 8.95 7.02 4.28
C HIS A 23 7.51 7.28 4.69
N GLU A 24 6.54 6.68 3.99
CA GLU A 24 5.12 6.82 4.29
C GLU A 24 4.53 5.46 4.67
N PRO A 25 4.42 5.11 5.95
CA PRO A 25 3.82 3.84 6.34
C PRO A 25 2.37 3.69 5.85
N PHE A 26 1.98 2.47 5.52
CA PHE A 26 0.56 2.13 5.44
C PHE A 26 0.01 2.02 6.85
N HIS A 27 -1.07 2.73 7.18
CA HIS A 27 -1.73 2.58 8.46
C HIS A 27 -3.18 3.07 8.49
N ASN A 28 -3.93 2.61 9.48
CA ASN A 28 -5.32 3.02 9.75
C ASN A 28 -5.48 3.88 11.02
N LEU A 29 -4.40 4.49 11.54
CA LEU A 29 -4.43 5.29 12.77
C LEU A 29 -5.54 6.37 12.81
N ARG A 30 -5.74 7.11 11.70
CA ARG A 30 -6.80 8.13 11.61
C ARG A 30 -8.21 7.55 11.75
N LEU A 31 -8.42 6.34 11.23
CA LEU A 31 -9.70 5.64 11.33
C LEU A 31 -9.95 5.15 12.76
N LEU A 32 -8.92 4.64 13.44
CA LEU A 32 -9.06 4.05 14.79
C LEU A 32 -9.13 5.09 15.91
N TYR A 33 -8.36 6.18 15.81
CA TYR A 33 -8.17 7.12 16.92
C TYR A 33 -8.81 8.50 16.67
N GLY A 34 -9.49 8.67 15.54
CA GLY A 34 -10.23 9.88 15.19
C GLY A 34 -9.36 11.05 14.73
N GLY A 35 -9.64 11.55 13.52
CA GLY A 35 -9.22 12.87 13.03
C GLY A 35 -7.75 13.26 13.24
N GLU A 36 -7.52 14.54 13.58
CA GLU A 36 -6.20 15.22 13.63
C GLU A 36 -5.15 14.52 14.48
N ARG A 37 -5.54 13.68 15.45
CA ARG A 37 -4.57 12.93 16.28
C ARG A 37 -3.67 12.07 15.40
N GLY A 38 -4.23 11.38 14.41
CA GLY A 38 -3.47 10.57 13.44
C GLY A 38 -2.84 11.38 12.29
N ALA A 39 -2.93 12.71 12.29
CA ALA A 39 -2.42 13.54 11.20
C ALA A 39 -0.89 13.72 11.24
N GLY A 40 -0.27 13.58 12.42
CA GLY A 40 1.18 13.75 12.60
C GLY A 40 2.04 12.59 12.09
N VAL A 41 1.45 11.46 11.68
CA VAL A 41 2.16 10.34 11.07
C VAL A 41 2.02 10.42 9.55
N PRO A 42 3.13 10.42 8.77
CA PRO A 42 3.05 10.42 7.31
C PRO A 42 2.44 9.11 6.80
N GLY A 43 1.84 9.14 5.62
CA GLY A 43 1.17 7.99 5.03
C GLY A 43 -0.29 7.84 5.46
N GLY A 44 -0.75 6.60 5.58
CA GLY A 44 -2.15 6.29 5.85
C GLY A 44 -2.66 5.08 5.07
N THR A 45 -3.94 5.10 4.74
CA THR A 45 -4.59 3.99 4.00
C THR A 45 -4.21 4.00 2.52
N CYS A 46 -4.74 3.06 1.74
CA CYS A 46 -4.52 3.01 0.28
C CYS A 46 -4.87 4.34 -0.41
N SER A 47 -5.90 5.05 0.09
CA SER A 47 -6.31 6.35 -0.43
C SER A 47 -5.26 7.41 -0.18
N ASP A 48 -4.78 7.53 1.07
CA ASP A 48 -3.82 8.57 1.46
C ASP A 48 -2.47 8.36 0.74
N LYS A 49 -1.99 7.12 0.71
CA LYS A 49 -0.73 6.77 0.05
C LYS A 49 -0.77 6.96 -1.46
N THR A 50 -1.87 6.58 -2.11
CA THR A 50 -2.01 6.74 -3.57
C THR A 50 -2.08 8.22 -3.95
N LEU A 51 -2.79 9.04 -3.18
CA LEU A 51 -2.81 10.48 -3.41
C LEU A 51 -1.42 11.11 -3.27
N SER A 52 -0.66 10.71 -2.24
CA SER A 52 0.71 11.19 -2.07
C SER A 52 1.61 10.78 -3.25
N PHE A 53 1.54 9.52 -3.67
CA PHE A 53 2.31 9.01 -4.81
C PHE A 53 1.97 9.69 -6.14
N VAL A 54 0.68 9.89 -6.43
CA VAL A 54 0.24 10.64 -7.63
C VAL A 54 0.77 12.07 -7.58
N SER A 55 0.67 12.75 -6.44
CA SER A 55 1.21 14.10 -6.28
C SER A 55 2.71 14.16 -6.51
N ALA A 56 3.48 13.26 -5.89
CA ALA A 56 4.93 13.19 -6.05
C ALA A 56 5.33 12.87 -7.51
N GLY A 57 4.62 11.95 -8.16
CA GLY A 57 4.89 11.62 -9.55
C GLY A 57 4.59 12.75 -10.52
N LEU A 58 3.47 13.47 -10.34
CA LEU A 58 3.16 14.67 -11.13
C LEU A 58 4.22 15.76 -10.95
N GLN A 59 4.69 15.98 -9.72
CA GLN A 59 5.78 16.93 -9.43
C GLN A 59 7.11 16.52 -10.09
N ALA A 60 7.34 15.21 -10.23
CA ALA A 60 8.49 14.65 -10.95
C ALA A 60 8.30 14.60 -12.48
N GLY A 61 7.18 15.11 -13.02
CA GLY A 61 6.90 15.14 -14.46
C GLY A 61 6.45 13.80 -15.05
N LEU A 62 5.99 12.86 -14.22
CA LEU A 62 5.46 11.57 -14.66
C LEU A 62 3.98 11.69 -15.08
N ASP A 63 3.57 10.92 -16.10
CA ASP A 63 2.15 10.74 -16.42
C ASP A 63 1.54 9.71 -15.46
N VAL A 64 1.06 10.20 -14.31
CA VAL A 64 0.44 9.41 -13.26
C VAL A 64 -0.93 9.95 -12.91
N ARG A 65 -1.88 9.04 -12.71
CA ARG A 65 -3.29 9.36 -12.42
C ARG A 65 -3.85 8.41 -11.37
N LEU A 66 -4.93 8.84 -10.73
CA LEU A 66 -5.60 8.01 -9.74
C LEU A 66 -6.39 6.88 -10.41
N HIS A 67 -6.36 5.69 -9.83
CA HIS A 67 -7.08 4.51 -10.29
C HIS A 67 -7.71 3.75 -9.10
N SER A 68 -8.59 2.79 -9.39
CA SER A 68 -9.21 1.94 -8.37
C SER A 68 -9.08 0.46 -8.69
N GLY A 69 -9.19 -0.35 -7.64
CA GLY A 69 -9.17 -1.80 -7.74
C GLY A 69 -10.11 -2.44 -6.74
N LEU A 70 -10.31 -3.74 -6.91
CA LEU A 70 -11.25 -4.54 -6.15
C LEU A 70 -10.52 -5.46 -5.17
N ILE A 71 -10.93 -5.42 -3.90
CA ILE A 71 -10.55 -6.40 -2.90
C ILE A 71 -11.83 -7.15 -2.52
N ASP A 72 -11.79 -8.48 -2.59
CA ASP A 72 -12.96 -9.35 -2.37
C ASP A 72 -14.19 -8.92 -3.21
N GLY A 73 -13.95 -8.55 -4.47
CA GLY A 73 -14.98 -8.08 -5.40
C GLY A 73 -15.55 -6.68 -5.11
N ARG A 74 -15.01 -5.94 -4.14
CA ARG A 74 -15.47 -4.60 -3.76
C ARG A 74 -14.50 -3.52 -4.23
N ASP A 75 -14.99 -2.48 -4.89
CA ASP A 75 -14.19 -1.31 -5.30
C ASP A 75 -13.86 -0.39 -4.10
N ILE A 76 -12.93 -0.87 -3.28
CA ILE A 76 -12.48 -0.20 -2.05
C ILE A 76 -10.97 0.04 -2.02
N HIS A 77 -10.25 -0.40 -3.06
CA HIS A 77 -8.80 -0.20 -3.15
C HIS A 77 -8.43 0.96 -4.08
N ARG A 78 -7.38 1.69 -3.73
CA ARG A 78 -6.87 2.82 -4.50
C ARG A 78 -5.41 2.56 -4.84
N LEU A 79 -5.07 2.84 -6.08
CA LEU A 79 -3.74 2.67 -6.66
C LEU A 79 -3.57 3.69 -7.79
N ALA A 80 -2.36 3.81 -8.34
CA ALA A 80 -2.09 4.76 -9.42
C ALA A 80 -2.01 4.05 -10.77
N ARG A 81 -2.51 4.70 -11.81
CA ARG A 81 -2.21 4.38 -13.21
C ARG A 81 -1.03 5.23 -13.65
N VAL A 82 -0.06 4.62 -14.32
CA VAL A 82 1.12 5.30 -14.85
C VAL A 82 1.21 5.02 -16.35
N HIS A 83 1.41 6.05 -17.17
CA HIS A 83 1.73 5.87 -18.58
C HIS A 83 3.23 6.08 -18.77
N ILE A 84 3.87 5.09 -19.39
CA ILE A 84 5.27 5.15 -19.77
C ILE A 84 5.31 4.84 -21.27
N GLU A 85 5.73 5.82 -22.06
CA GLU A 85 5.67 5.75 -23.52
C GLU A 85 4.24 5.44 -24.00
N SER A 86 4.03 4.33 -24.71
CA SER A 86 2.71 3.89 -25.20
C SER A 86 2.04 2.84 -24.31
N ARG A 87 2.60 2.55 -23.12
CA ARG A 87 2.16 1.46 -22.26
C ARG A 87 1.57 1.97 -20.95
N THR A 88 0.58 1.24 -20.46
CA THR A 88 -0.11 1.52 -19.21
C THR A 88 0.38 0.55 -18.14
N TYR A 89 0.65 1.09 -16.96
CA TYR A 89 1.07 0.35 -15.78
C TYR A 89 0.22 0.76 -14.57
N PHE A 90 0.25 -0.07 -13.53
CA PHE A 90 -0.41 0.20 -12.26
C PHE A 90 0.60 0.10 -11.11
N ALA A 91 0.65 1.14 -10.29
CA ALA A 91 1.50 1.23 -9.10
C ALA A 91 0.64 1.11 -7.84
N ASP A 92 0.81 0.02 -7.10
CA ASP A 92 0.09 -0.22 -5.84
C ASP A 92 0.97 0.05 -4.63
N VAL A 93 1.12 1.33 -4.30
CA VAL A 93 1.80 1.75 -3.06
C VAL A 93 0.93 1.54 -1.81
N GLY A 94 -0.38 1.33 -1.99
CA GLY A 94 -1.40 1.46 -0.95
C GLY A 94 -1.88 0.15 -0.34
N ASN A 95 -1.45 -1.01 -0.84
CA ASN A 95 -1.96 -2.33 -0.43
C ASN A 95 -1.67 -2.69 1.04
N GLY A 96 -0.65 -2.06 1.61
CA GLY A 96 -0.10 -2.47 2.91
C GLY A 96 0.87 -3.65 2.82
N TRP A 97 1.11 -4.20 1.62
CA TRP A 97 2.18 -5.16 1.29
C TRP A 97 3.17 -4.53 0.29
N PRO A 98 4.45 -4.93 0.26
CA PRO A 98 5.48 -4.26 -0.53
C PRO A 98 5.44 -4.67 -2.02
N ALA A 99 4.39 -4.28 -2.72
CA ALA A 99 4.26 -4.42 -4.17
C ALA A 99 5.23 -3.47 -4.89
N LEU A 100 6.52 -3.83 -4.96
CA LEU A 100 7.61 -2.95 -5.42
C LEU A 100 7.81 -2.89 -6.94
N ARG A 101 6.93 -3.52 -7.72
CA ARG A 101 6.98 -3.49 -9.19
C ARG A 101 5.71 -2.92 -9.77
N LEU A 102 5.85 -2.26 -10.92
CA LEU A 102 4.70 -1.84 -11.72
C LEU A 102 4.00 -3.06 -12.33
N TYR A 103 2.67 -3.10 -12.27
CA TYR A 103 1.87 -4.10 -12.98
C TYR A 103 1.56 -3.60 -14.40
N PRO A 104 2.09 -4.20 -15.47
CA PRO A 104 1.74 -3.82 -16.83
C PRO A 104 0.29 -4.20 -17.14
N ALA A 105 -0.39 -3.36 -17.94
CA ALA A 105 -1.76 -3.64 -18.37
C ALA A 105 -1.88 -4.77 -19.40
N ASP A 106 -0.77 -5.10 -20.07
CA ASP A 106 -0.70 -5.94 -21.26
C ASP A 106 0.24 -7.15 -21.11
N ALA A 107 0.90 -7.29 -19.96
CA ALA A 107 1.84 -8.36 -19.71
C ALA A 107 1.77 -8.85 -18.26
N GLU A 108 1.70 -10.17 -18.10
CA GLU A 108 1.85 -10.82 -16.80
C GLU A 108 3.27 -10.63 -16.28
N ILE A 109 3.39 -10.43 -14.97
CA ILE A 109 4.69 -10.35 -14.29
C ILE A 109 4.70 -11.27 -13.08
N ALA A 110 5.91 -11.68 -12.69
CA ALA A 110 6.15 -12.35 -11.43
C ALA A 110 7.45 -11.79 -10.81
N PHE A 111 7.43 -11.53 -9.50
CA PHE A 111 8.61 -11.08 -8.76
C PHE A 111 8.52 -11.52 -7.31
N ARG A 112 9.66 -11.45 -6.60
CA ARG A 112 9.73 -11.70 -5.16
C ARG A 112 10.40 -10.52 -4.46
N CYS A 113 10.00 -10.28 -3.22
CA CYS A 113 10.67 -9.35 -2.31
C CYS A 113 10.36 -9.72 -0.85
N TYR A 114 11.35 -9.62 0.02
CA TYR A 114 11.22 -9.92 1.45
C TYR A 114 10.63 -11.32 1.71
N GLY A 115 11.07 -12.30 0.93
CA GLY A 115 10.59 -13.69 1.00
C GLY A 115 9.16 -13.91 0.47
N MET A 116 8.44 -12.87 0.05
CA MET A 116 7.09 -12.94 -0.51
C MET A 116 7.11 -12.99 -2.04
N GLY A 117 6.14 -13.67 -2.64
CA GLY A 117 5.96 -13.76 -4.09
C GLY A 117 4.76 -12.97 -4.57
N PHE A 118 4.90 -12.27 -5.69
CA PHE A 118 3.81 -11.56 -6.36
C PHE A 118 3.76 -12.00 -7.80
N ARG A 119 2.56 -12.25 -8.32
CA ARG A 119 2.36 -12.46 -9.75
C ARG A 119 1.04 -11.86 -10.22
N THR A 120 0.95 -11.56 -11.51
CA THR A 120 -0.30 -11.15 -12.14
C THR A 120 -0.78 -12.19 -13.13
N GLN A 121 -2.10 -12.27 -13.29
CA GLN A 121 -2.74 -12.87 -14.45
C GLN A 121 -3.58 -11.83 -15.17
N ILE A 122 -3.65 -11.93 -16.48
CA ILE A 122 -4.47 -11.01 -17.29
C ILE A 122 -5.55 -11.80 -18.00
N SER A 123 -6.81 -11.44 -17.74
CA SER A 123 -7.96 -12.01 -18.43
C SER A 123 -8.88 -10.91 -18.91
N ALA A 124 -9.07 -10.84 -20.23
CA ALA A 124 -9.84 -9.80 -20.92
C ALA A 124 -9.42 -8.38 -20.50
N ARG A 125 -10.19 -7.75 -19.61
CA ARG A 125 -9.99 -6.36 -19.14
C ARG A 125 -9.52 -6.28 -17.70
N ARG A 126 -9.08 -7.38 -17.12
CA ARG A 126 -8.78 -7.49 -15.71
C ARG A 126 -7.38 -8.03 -15.46
N ILE A 127 -6.69 -7.40 -14.52
CA ILE A 127 -5.45 -7.89 -13.93
C ILE A 127 -5.79 -8.45 -12.56
N SER A 128 -5.49 -9.73 -12.34
CA SER A 128 -5.60 -10.38 -11.03
C SER A 128 -4.22 -10.48 -10.41
N VAL A 129 -4.02 -9.85 -9.26
CA VAL A 129 -2.77 -9.82 -8.51
C VAL A 129 -2.82 -10.88 -7.41
N PHE A 130 -1.92 -11.85 -7.49
CA PHE A 130 -1.74 -12.89 -6.48
C PHE A 130 -0.53 -12.59 -5.61
N HIS A 131 -0.67 -12.87 -4.33
CA HIS A 131 0.39 -12.71 -3.33
C HIS A 131 0.59 -14.03 -2.58
N GLU A 132 1.81 -14.53 -2.62
CA GLU A 132 2.31 -15.70 -1.91
C GLU A 132 3.08 -15.27 -0.66
N ARG A 133 2.64 -15.78 0.49
CA ARG A 133 3.32 -15.62 1.79
C ARG A 133 3.27 -16.94 2.55
N PHE A 134 4.36 -17.30 3.21
CA PHE A 134 4.48 -18.58 3.93
C PHE A 134 4.11 -19.80 3.06
N GLY A 135 4.43 -19.76 1.75
CA GLY A 135 4.10 -20.82 0.79
C GLY A 135 2.62 -20.89 0.38
N VAL A 136 1.77 -19.97 0.85
CA VAL A 136 0.35 -19.93 0.50
C VAL A 136 0.09 -18.72 -0.39
N GLU A 137 -0.44 -18.99 -1.57
CA GLU A 137 -0.85 -17.97 -2.53
C GLU A 137 -2.33 -17.62 -2.38
N THR A 138 -2.64 -16.33 -2.44
CA THR A 138 -4.00 -15.80 -2.36
C THR A 138 -4.22 -14.69 -3.40
N LEU A 139 -5.43 -14.58 -3.92
CA LEU A 139 -5.84 -13.41 -4.71
C LEU A 139 -5.89 -12.19 -3.77
N GLN A 140 -5.10 -11.17 -4.07
CA GLN A 140 -4.97 -9.97 -3.24
C GLN A 140 -5.79 -8.80 -3.76
N LEU A 141 -5.77 -8.61 -5.09
CA LEU A 141 -6.34 -7.44 -5.74
C LEU A 141 -6.74 -7.78 -7.16
N GLU A 142 -7.86 -7.24 -7.62
CA GLU A 142 -8.21 -7.19 -9.04
C GLU A 142 -8.20 -5.74 -9.52
N ILE A 143 -7.73 -5.51 -10.75
CA ILE A 143 -7.69 -4.18 -11.36
C ILE A 143 -8.44 -4.25 -12.69
N ASP A 144 -9.48 -3.44 -12.83
CA ASP A 144 -10.09 -3.18 -14.15
C ASP A 144 -9.17 -2.22 -14.92
N ILE A 145 -8.72 -2.61 -16.11
CA ILE A 145 -7.75 -1.85 -16.90
C ILE A 145 -8.31 -0.47 -17.26
N HIS A 146 -9.61 -0.34 -17.54
CA HIS A 146 -10.24 0.95 -17.88
C HIS A 146 -10.57 1.77 -16.63
N GLY A 147 -11.02 1.09 -15.57
CA GLY A 147 -11.44 1.71 -14.31
C GLY A 147 -12.55 2.74 -14.49
N LYS A 148 -12.75 3.54 -13.43
CA LYS A 148 -13.74 4.62 -13.39
C LYS A 148 -13.09 6.00 -13.54
N PRO A 149 -13.86 7.04 -13.89
CA PRO A 149 -13.33 8.40 -14.01
C PRO A 149 -12.67 8.88 -12.71
N GLU A 150 -11.52 9.54 -12.83
CA GLU A 150 -10.74 10.01 -11.67
C GLU A 150 -11.56 10.88 -10.70
N ALA A 151 -12.46 11.73 -11.21
CA ALA A 151 -13.36 12.54 -10.39
C ALA A 151 -14.25 11.68 -9.47
N GLN A 152 -14.72 10.53 -9.95
CA GLN A 152 -15.51 9.59 -9.13
C GLN A 152 -14.64 8.94 -8.06
N ILE A 153 -13.39 8.57 -8.40
CA ILE A 153 -12.46 8.00 -7.42
C ILE A 153 -12.16 9.01 -6.30
N ARG A 154 -11.94 10.27 -6.64
CA ARG A 154 -11.74 11.36 -5.67
C ARG A 154 -12.96 11.53 -4.76
N ALA A 155 -14.16 11.58 -5.34
CA ALA A 155 -15.40 11.65 -4.56
C ALA A 155 -15.59 10.44 -3.62
N ASP A 156 -15.16 9.25 -4.02
CA ASP A 156 -15.20 8.07 -3.16
C ASP A 156 -14.17 8.15 -2.02
N ILE A 157 -12.98 8.69 -2.28
CA ILE A 157 -11.96 8.94 -1.25
C ILE A 157 -12.49 9.97 -0.24
N ASP A 158 -13.08 11.07 -0.68
CA ASP A 158 -13.58 12.13 0.19
C ASP A 158 -14.70 11.64 1.11
N ARG A 159 -15.54 10.72 0.61
CA ARG A 159 -16.65 10.11 1.37
C ARG A 159 -16.23 8.90 2.22
N ARG A 160 -14.95 8.50 2.23
CA ARG A 160 -14.51 7.24 2.88
C ARG A 160 -14.89 7.13 4.35
N PHE A 161 -14.91 8.24 5.08
CA PHE A 161 -15.26 8.26 6.51
C PHE A 161 -16.74 8.53 6.79
N SER A 162 -17.53 8.93 5.79
CA SER A 162 -18.96 9.27 5.92
C SER A 162 -19.91 8.33 5.17
N SER A 163 -19.37 7.44 4.32
CA SER A 163 -20.12 6.53 3.45
C SER A 163 -20.77 5.34 4.18
N GLY A 164 -20.45 5.09 5.45
CA GLY A 164 -20.88 3.89 6.17
C GLY A 164 -20.18 2.60 5.72
N LEU A 165 -19.16 2.68 4.84
CA LEU A 165 -18.37 1.53 4.42
C LEU A 165 -17.50 1.01 5.58
N VAL A 166 -17.64 -0.27 5.88
CA VAL A 166 -16.75 -0.98 6.81
C VAL A 166 -15.56 -1.53 6.03
N TYR A 167 -14.39 -0.93 6.21
CA TYR A 167 -13.14 -1.41 5.64
C TYR A 167 -12.62 -2.66 6.40
N PRO A 168 -11.89 -3.58 5.74
CA PRO A 168 -11.30 -4.77 6.39
C PRO A 168 -10.38 -4.45 7.59
N PHE A 169 -9.86 -3.23 7.65
CA PHE A 169 -9.01 -2.73 8.72
C PHE A 169 -9.74 -1.87 9.75
N SER A 170 -11.08 -1.86 9.80
CA SER A 170 -11.82 -0.95 10.68
C SER A 170 -11.72 -1.28 12.18
N HIS A 171 -11.35 -2.51 12.53
CA HIS A 171 -11.46 -3.02 13.91
C HIS A 171 -10.14 -3.40 14.57
N SER A 172 -9.01 -3.30 13.85
CA SER A 172 -7.70 -3.61 14.43
C SER A 172 -6.60 -2.82 13.75
N LEU A 173 -5.56 -2.49 14.51
CA LEU A 173 -4.42 -1.72 14.00
C LEU A 173 -3.77 -2.41 12.80
N ARG A 174 -3.47 -1.62 11.79
CA ARG A 174 -2.59 -1.97 10.68
C ARG A 174 -1.52 -0.90 10.61
N PHE A 175 -0.26 -1.34 10.58
CA PHE A 175 0.87 -0.45 10.35
C PHE A 175 1.95 -1.23 9.61
N SER A 176 2.31 -0.82 8.40
CA SER A 176 3.40 -1.47 7.65
C SER A 176 4.32 -0.48 6.96
N LYS A 177 5.58 -0.88 6.85
CA LYS A 177 6.67 -0.05 6.32
C LYS A 177 7.88 -0.92 6.00
N ILE A 178 8.70 -0.46 5.06
CA ILE A 178 10.05 -0.99 4.89
C ILE A 178 10.99 -0.25 5.85
N VAL A 179 11.68 -1.00 6.69
CA VAL A 179 12.69 -0.48 7.63
C VAL A 179 13.99 -1.22 7.35
N ASP A 180 15.02 -0.46 6.98
CA ASP A 180 16.28 -0.98 6.43
C ASP A 180 16.01 -1.90 5.22
N ASN A 181 16.39 -3.18 5.32
CA ASN A 181 16.18 -4.22 4.34
C ASN A 181 15.11 -5.24 4.78
N ARG A 182 14.16 -4.81 5.61
CA ARG A 182 13.06 -5.66 6.09
C ARG A 182 11.72 -5.00 5.83
N PHE A 183 10.72 -5.82 5.54
CA PHE A 183 9.33 -5.37 5.51
C PHE A 183 8.66 -5.74 6.84
N LEU A 184 8.13 -4.74 7.54
CA LEU A 184 7.48 -4.92 8.83
C LEU A 184 5.97 -4.67 8.68
N PHE A 185 5.17 -5.53 9.30
CA PHE A 185 3.72 -5.39 9.34
C PHE A 185 3.16 -5.69 10.73
N LEU A 186 2.73 -4.65 11.43
CA LEU A 186 1.92 -4.76 12.64
C LEU A 186 0.45 -4.94 12.28
N ARG A 187 -0.12 -6.07 12.69
CA ARG A 187 -1.49 -6.48 12.43
C ARG A 187 -2.19 -6.87 13.73
N GLY A 188 -2.92 -5.92 14.32
CA GLY A 188 -3.53 -6.11 15.64
C GLY A 188 -2.44 -6.18 16.72
N ASP A 189 -2.32 -7.33 17.34
CA ASP A 189 -1.36 -7.65 18.41
C ASP A 189 -0.15 -8.46 17.93
N ARG A 190 0.04 -8.60 16.62
CA ARG A 190 1.15 -9.35 16.00
C ARG A 190 1.99 -8.45 15.12
N LEU A 191 3.30 -8.45 15.33
CA LEU A 191 4.28 -7.87 14.42
C LEU A 191 4.90 -8.97 13.56
N GLU A 192 4.72 -8.87 12.25
CA GLU A 192 5.37 -9.70 11.24
C GLU A 192 6.61 -8.96 10.70
N ILE A 193 7.75 -9.64 10.64
CA ILE A 193 9.02 -9.11 10.12
C ILE A 193 9.48 -10.04 9.00
N HIS A 194 9.56 -9.51 7.79
CA HIS A 194 9.89 -10.26 6.58
C HIS A 194 11.22 -9.81 5.98
N ALA A 195 12.05 -10.78 5.60
CA ALA A 195 13.30 -10.62 4.88
C ALA A 195 13.42 -11.75 3.82
N ASP A 196 14.39 -11.65 2.92
CA ASP A 196 14.57 -12.66 1.88
C ASP A 196 15.02 -14.01 2.45
N GLU A 197 15.75 -13.98 3.56
CA GLU A 197 16.27 -15.18 4.24
C GLU A 197 15.23 -15.84 5.16
N GLY A 198 14.11 -15.17 5.44
CA GLY A 198 13.08 -15.70 6.31
C GLY A 198 12.18 -14.65 6.94
N SER A 199 11.20 -15.12 7.70
CA SER A 199 10.25 -14.27 8.40
C SER A 199 10.18 -14.65 9.88
N THR A 200 9.94 -13.66 10.74
CA THR A 200 9.74 -13.84 12.18
C THR A 200 8.46 -13.13 12.60
N CYS A 201 7.79 -13.65 13.62
CA CYS A 201 6.58 -13.07 14.17
C CYS A 201 6.74 -12.86 15.68
N ILE A 202 6.24 -11.72 16.16
CA ILE A 202 6.20 -11.38 17.58
C ILE A 202 4.73 -11.11 17.92
N ASP A 203 4.12 -12.03 18.67
CA ASP A 203 2.74 -11.89 19.15
C ASP A 203 2.69 -11.11 20.48
N GLY A 204 1.50 -10.68 20.91
CA GLY A 204 1.30 -9.97 22.18
C GLY A 204 1.74 -8.51 22.20
N VAL A 205 1.95 -7.88 21.03
CA VAL A 205 2.36 -6.47 20.90
C VAL A 205 1.17 -5.48 20.84
N GLY A 206 -0.02 -5.94 21.23
CA GLY A 206 -1.25 -5.13 21.30
C GLY A 206 -1.32 -4.19 22.51
N GLY A 207 -2.35 -3.36 22.56
CA GLY A 207 -2.65 -2.52 23.73
C GLY A 207 -1.54 -1.51 24.05
N PRO A 208 -1.11 -1.36 25.32
CA PRO A 208 -0.04 -0.42 25.69
C PRO A 208 1.31 -0.69 25.00
N ALA A 209 1.60 -1.95 24.67
CA ALA A 209 2.84 -2.35 24.01
C ALA A 209 2.93 -1.84 22.57
N THR A 210 1.79 -1.62 21.91
CA THR A 210 1.71 -1.12 20.53
C THR A 210 2.52 0.16 20.33
N TRP A 211 2.47 1.09 21.28
CA TRP A 211 3.18 2.36 21.19
C TRP A 211 4.69 2.19 21.27
N ALA A 212 5.14 1.28 22.14
CA ALA A 212 6.55 0.93 22.22
C ALA A 212 7.00 0.27 20.92
N THR A 213 6.20 -0.64 20.35
CA THR A 213 6.46 -1.32 19.08
C THR A 213 6.58 -0.34 17.91
N LEU A 214 5.65 0.61 17.78
CA LEU A 214 5.69 1.63 16.72
C LEU A 214 6.95 2.50 16.82
N LYS A 215 7.36 2.85 18.05
CA LYS A 215 8.58 3.61 18.28
C LYS A 215 9.84 2.80 17.99
N SER A 216 9.98 1.60 18.57
CA SER A 216 11.20 0.80 18.51
C SER A 216 11.45 0.15 17.15
N HIS A 217 10.39 -0.31 16.48
CA HIS A 217 10.52 -1.05 15.22
C HIS A 217 10.29 -0.18 13.99
N PHE A 218 9.41 0.81 14.06
CA PHE A 218 9.06 1.65 12.90
C PHE A 218 9.65 3.07 12.97
N GLY A 219 10.23 3.47 14.11
CA GLY A 219 10.77 4.81 14.33
C GLY A 219 9.69 5.89 14.45
N HIS A 220 8.44 5.52 14.73
CA HIS A 220 7.33 6.48 14.84
C HIS A 220 6.91 6.63 16.31
N ASP A 221 7.29 7.75 16.92
CA ASP A 221 6.79 8.11 18.26
C ASP A 221 5.38 8.67 18.15
N VAL A 222 4.41 7.81 18.44
CA VAL A 222 2.99 8.13 18.43
C VAL A 222 2.40 8.18 19.84
N ALA A 223 3.22 8.46 20.87
CA ALA A 223 2.75 8.51 22.25
C ALA A 223 1.59 9.50 22.47
N ALA A 224 1.52 10.56 21.67
CA ALA A 224 0.41 11.53 21.68
C ALA A 224 -0.95 10.94 21.23
N LEU A 225 -0.96 9.78 20.57
CA LEU A 225 -2.18 9.05 20.17
C LEU A 225 -2.79 8.22 21.32
N ARG A 226 -2.08 8.08 22.44
CA ARG A 226 -2.58 7.30 23.58
C ARG A 226 -3.93 7.87 24.02
N PRO A 227 -5.00 7.04 24.08
CA PRO A 227 -6.19 7.44 24.79
C PRO A 227 -5.79 7.89 26.20
N PRO A 228 -6.40 8.96 26.75
CA PRO A 228 -6.25 9.24 28.16
C PRO A 228 -6.62 7.95 28.91
N VAL A 229 -5.76 7.55 29.85
CA VAL A 229 -6.08 6.45 30.76
C VAL A 229 -7.24 6.95 31.60
N ASP A 230 -8.44 6.41 31.39
CA ASP A 230 -9.56 6.63 32.30
C ASP A 230 -9.08 6.25 33.70
N ARG A 231 -9.04 7.25 34.59
CA ARG A 231 -8.73 7.08 36.01
C ARG A 231 -9.97 6.65 36.77
#